data_AF-A0A1K2IQF9-F1
#
_entry.id   AF-A0A1K2IQF9-F1
#
_cell.length_a   1.000
_cell.length_b   1.000
_cell.length_c   1.000
_cell.angle_alpha   90.00
_cell.angle_beta   90.00
_cell.angle_gamma   90.00
#
_symmetry.space_group_name_H-M   'P 1'
#
loop_
_entity.id
_entity.type
_entity.pdbx_description
1 polymer ?
#
loop_
_entity_poly.entity_id
_entity_poly.type
_entity_poly.pdbx_seq_one_letter_code
_entity_poly.pdbx_strand_id
1 'polypeptide(L)'
;MITRLLLFLTIISIQTLSSQTVQEYDKILKIENLKFNTIEIRVYKKYAISTGLELFRFYQDNKENWKAEFYETVASKNNNGEIKIRTRKSKLNSLKNFELIWMQILDTDIIHLPKWEAFEYKLKKKNKKYEIEDGKIISSTSVSRSLDGSSYYVKIKNGKQENEIEYSNPESYLKTYPNVDELISFKELLDLLKNDFKIFIK
;
A
#
# COMPACT_ATOMS: atom_id res chain seq x y z
N MET A 1 38.26 1.35 43.08
CA MET A 1 37.43 2.40 42.46
C MET A 1 37.76 2.43 40.97
N ILE A 2 36.85 1.92 40.15
CA ILE A 2 36.57 2.23 38.73
C ILE A 2 35.52 1.18 38.33
N THR A 3 34.27 1.61 38.43
CA THR A 3 33.08 0.85 38.06
C THR A 3 33.01 0.87 36.53
N ARG A 4 33.10 -0.30 35.88
CA ARG A 4 32.87 -0.41 34.43
C ARG A 4 31.37 -0.24 34.17
N LEU A 5 30.99 0.94 33.70
CA LEU A 5 29.66 1.26 33.21
C LEU A 5 29.44 0.49 31.89
N LEU A 6 28.63 -0.56 31.93
CA LEU A 6 28.12 -1.23 30.73
C LEU A 6 27.12 -0.30 30.05
N LEU A 7 27.54 0.32 28.96
CA LEU A 7 26.71 1.10 28.05
C LEU A 7 25.76 0.14 27.30
N PHE A 8 24.55 -0.06 27.81
CA PHE A 8 23.50 -0.77 27.08
C PHE A 8 23.01 0.14 25.94
N LEU A 9 23.44 -0.18 24.72
CA LEU A 9 22.93 0.38 23.46
C LEU A 9 21.42 0.11 23.35
N THR A 10 20.59 1.10 23.66
CA THR A 10 19.18 1.11 23.27
C THR A 10 19.07 1.44 21.78
N ILE A 11 19.22 0.41 20.93
CA ILE A 11 18.75 0.46 19.54
C ILE A 11 17.37 -0.18 19.55
N ILE A 12 16.36 0.54 20.07
CA ILE A 12 14.96 0.18 19.82
C ILE A 12 14.58 0.93 18.55
N SER A 13 14.70 0.18 17.45
CA SER A 13 14.40 0.59 16.09
C SER A 13 13.03 1.26 15.95
N ILE A 14 13.04 2.48 15.40
CA ILE A 14 11.88 3.19 14.87
C ILE A 14 11.39 2.41 13.65
N GLN A 15 10.52 1.41 13.83
CA GLN A 15 9.85 0.69 12.73
C GLN A 15 8.34 0.50 12.96
N THR A 16 7.75 1.16 13.96
CA THR A 16 6.38 0.85 14.41
C THR A 16 5.26 1.58 13.67
N LEU A 17 5.54 2.56 12.81
CA LEU A 17 4.48 3.39 12.21
C LEU A 17 3.62 2.60 11.20
N SER A 18 4.24 1.87 10.27
CA SER A 18 3.50 1.12 9.24
C SER A 18 2.66 -0.02 9.84
N SER A 19 3.16 -0.68 10.89
CA SER A 19 2.40 -1.76 11.55
C SER A 19 1.15 -1.26 12.27
N GLN A 20 1.12 -0.01 12.76
CA GLN A 20 -0.03 0.54 13.48
C GLN A 20 -1.20 0.83 12.51
N THR A 21 -0.90 1.41 11.35
CA THR A 21 -1.91 1.71 10.32
C THR A 21 -2.64 0.46 9.83
N VAL A 22 -1.92 -0.65 9.69
CA VAL A 22 -2.46 -1.91 9.14
C VAL A 22 -3.34 -2.62 10.14
N GLN A 23 -2.96 -2.60 11.42
CA GLN A 23 -3.79 -3.11 12.51
C GLN A 23 -5.11 -2.35 12.59
N GLU A 24 -5.10 -1.03 12.35
CA GLU A 24 -6.31 -0.23 12.27
C GLU A 24 -7.18 -0.65 11.08
N TYR A 25 -6.59 -0.86 9.90
CA TYR A 25 -7.32 -1.34 8.72
C TYR A 25 -7.95 -2.71 8.93
N ASP A 26 -7.19 -3.64 9.53
CA ASP A 26 -7.67 -4.98 9.86
C ASP A 26 -8.84 -4.91 10.84
N LYS A 27 -8.80 -3.99 11.81
CA LYS A 27 -9.89 -3.76 12.77
C LYS A 27 -11.14 -3.18 12.11
N ILE A 28 -10.98 -2.19 11.23
CA ILE A 28 -12.11 -1.62 10.47
C ILE A 28 -12.78 -2.70 9.62
N LEU A 29 -11.98 -3.55 8.97
CA LEU A 29 -12.46 -4.63 8.12
C LEU A 29 -12.86 -5.89 8.89
N LYS A 30 -12.61 -5.98 10.21
CA LYS A 30 -12.91 -7.13 11.07
C LYS A 30 -12.19 -8.42 10.62
N ILE A 31 -10.90 -8.31 10.33
CA ILE A 31 -10.05 -9.38 9.82
C ILE A 31 -8.80 -9.64 10.67
N GLU A 32 -8.76 -9.13 11.89
CA GLU A 32 -7.60 -9.18 12.80
C GLU A 32 -7.12 -10.62 13.06
N ASN A 33 -8.04 -11.58 12.98
CA ASN A 33 -7.76 -13.01 13.18
C ASN A 33 -7.29 -13.72 11.91
N LEU A 34 -7.26 -13.05 10.75
CA LEU A 34 -6.81 -13.66 9.50
C LEU A 34 -5.29 -13.72 9.45
N LYS A 35 -4.77 -14.94 9.53
CA LYS A 35 -3.34 -15.21 9.33
C LYS A 35 -2.91 -14.80 7.92
N PHE A 36 -1.69 -14.27 7.82
CA PHE A 36 -1.03 -13.99 6.55
C PHE A 36 -0.31 -15.26 6.09
N ASN A 37 -0.71 -15.82 4.94
CA ASN A 37 -0.15 -17.06 4.41
C ASN A 37 1.27 -16.85 3.86
N THR A 38 1.97 -17.96 3.64
CA THR A 38 3.33 -17.96 3.05
C THR A 38 3.38 -17.46 1.61
N ILE A 39 2.26 -17.58 0.89
CA ILE A 39 2.08 -17.06 -0.46
C ILE A 39 0.78 -16.25 -0.44
N GLU A 40 0.91 -14.93 -0.28
CA GLU A 40 -0.22 -14.02 -0.15
C GLU A 40 0.17 -12.60 -0.53
N ILE A 41 -0.75 -11.91 -1.19
CA ILE A 41 -0.75 -10.45 -1.30
C ILE A 41 -2.04 -9.89 -0.68
N ARG A 42 -1.89 -8.82 0.08
CA ARG A 42 -2.96 -7.96 0.56
C ARG A 42 -2.74 -6.55 0.02
N VAL A 43 -3.72 -6.02 -0.71
CA VAL A 43 -3.72 -4.65 -1.23
C VAL A 43 -4.89 -3.91 -0.60
N TYR A 44 -4.59 -2.98 0.30
CA TYR A 44 -5.56 -2.12 0.94
C TYR A 44 -5.64 -0.82 0.15
N LYS A 45 -6.85 -0.32 -0.10
CA LYS A 45 -7.12 0.99 -0.69
C LYS A 45 -7.92 1.83 0.30
N LYS A 46 -7.36 2.96 0.72
CA LYS A 46 -8.02 3.96 1.58
C LYS A 46 -8.27 5.23 0.77
N TYR A 47 -9.49 5.71 0.79
CA TYR A 47 -9.87 6.95 0.12
C TYR A 47 -9.50 8.16 1.01
N ALA A 48 -8.95 9.23 0.42
CA ALA A 48 -8.47 10.39 1.19
C ALA A 48 -9.58 11.14 1.94
N ILE A 49 -10.77 11.24 1.34
CA ILE A 49 -11.89 12.06 1.83
C ILE A 49 -13.05 11.27 2.42
N SER A 50 -13.01 9.94 2.37
CA SER A 50 -14.11 9.09 2.86
C SER A 50 -13.60 8.07 3.87
N THR A 51 -14.52 7.54 4.68
CA THR A 51 -14.25 6.41 5.58
C THR A 51 -14.16 5.07 4.83
N GLY A 52 -14.21 5.10 3.49
CA GLY A 52 -14.08 3.94 2.64
C GLY A 52 -12.72 3.26 2.81
N LEU A 53 -12.76 1.97 3.10
CA LEU A 53 -11.60 1.09 3.12
C LEU A 53 -11.94 -0.20 2.37
N GLU A 54 -11.06 -0.56 1.46
CA GLU A 54 -11.14 -1.77 0.65
C GLU A 54 -9.88 -2.60 0.84
N LEU A 55 -10.01 -3.93 0.79
CA LEU A 55 -8.91 -4.88 0.81
C LEU A 55 -9.15 -5.94 -0.26
N PHE A 56 -8.19 -6.05 -1.17
CA PHE A 56 -8.00 -7.22 -2.00
C PHE A 56 -7.03 -8.19 -1.32
N ARG A 57 -7.43 -9.44 -1.20
CA ARG A 57 -6.61 -10.51 -0.62
C ARG A 57 -6.54 -11.67 -1.59
N PHE A 58 -5.32 -12.04 -1.99
CA PHE A 58 -5.08 -13.16 -2.89
C PHE A 58 -3.98 -14.04 -2.35
N TYR A 59 -4.25 -15.34 -2.21
CA TYR A 59 -3.38 -16.26 -1.49
C TYR A 59 -3.53 -17.69 -1.96
N GLN A 60 -2.49 -18.47 -1.71
CA GLN A 60 -2.55 -19.92 -1.71
C GLN A 60 -2.78 -20.41 -0.27
N ASP A 61 -3.75 -21.31 -0.08
CA ASP A 61 -4.00 -21.91 1.23
C ASP A 61 -3.07 -23.09 1.53
N ASN A 62 -3.16 -23.63 2.74
CA ASN A 62 -2.34 -24.75 3.19
C ASN A 62 -2.57 -26.08 2.44
N LYS A 63 -3.60 -26.14 1.59
CA LYS A 63 -3.90 -27.27 0.71
C LYS A 63 -3.58 -26.92 -0.75
N GLU A 64 -2.75 -25.90 -0.96
CA GLU A 64 -2.30 -25.43 -2.27
C GLU A 64 -3.41 -24.84 -3.16
N ASN A 65 -4.59 -24.53 -2.61
CA ASN A 65 -5.69 -23.93 -3.37
C ASN A 65 -5.59 -22.41 -3.38
N TRP A 66 -5.70 -21.84 -4.56
CA TRP A 66 -5.74 -20.40 -4.76
C TRP A 66 -7.09 -19.79 -4.41
N LYS A 67 -7.08 -18.66 -3.70
CA LYS A 67 -8.27 -17.92 -3.26
C LYS A 67 -8.08 -16.42 -3.44
N ALA A 68 -9.07 -15.78 -4.04
CA ALA A 68 -9.18 -14.34 -4.14
C ALA A 68 -10.42 -13.86 -3.36
N GLU A 69 -10.22 -12.87 -2.48
CA GLU A 69 -11.26 -12.33 -1.60
C GLU A 69 -11.20 -10.80 -1.63
N PHE A 70 -12.36 -10.16 -1.58
CA PHE A 70 -12.49 -8.72 -1.49
C PHE A 70 -13.28 -8.35 -0.24
N TYR A 71 -12.76 -7.40 0.51
CA TYR A 71 -13.40 -6.84 1.69
C TYR A 71 -13.60 -5.34 1.47
N GLU A 72 -14.75 -4.81 1.82
CA GLU A 72 -15.02 -3.38 1.70
C GLU A 72 -15.94 -2.88 2.79
N THR A 73 -15.74 -1.64 3.20
CA THR A 73 -16.69 -0.92 4.06
C THR A 73 -17.86 -0.39 3.23
N VAL A 74 -19.07 -0.74 3.64
CA VAL A 74 -20.32 -0.27 3.03
C VAL A 74 -21.11 0.51 4.08
N ALA A 75 -21.49 1.74 3.74
CA ALA A 75 -22.42 2.51 4.54
C ALA A 75 -23.86 2.03 4.28
N SER A 76 -24.63 1.81 5.34
CA SER A 76 -26.06 1.45 5.28
C SER A 76 -26.83 2.24 6.32
N LYS A 77 -28.05 2.69 6.00
CA LYS A 77 -28.94 3.32 6.98
C LYS A 77 -29.72 2.24 7.74
N ASN A 78 -29.81 2.36 9.05
CA ASN A 78 -30.71 1.52 9.86
C ASN A 78 -32.16 2.06 9.79
N ASN A 79 -33.10 1.33 10.41
CA ASN A 79 -34.52 1.71 10.47
C ASN A 79 -34.76 3.06 11.16
N ASN A 80 -33.78 3.55 11.94
CA ASN A 80 -33.84 4.82 12.66
C ASN A 80 -33.16 5.97 11.89
N GLY A 81 -32.68 5.71 10.66
CA GLY A 81 -32.02 6.70 9.81
C GLY A 81 -30.52 6.91 10.08
N GLU A 82 -29.93 6.24 11.07
CA GLU A 82 -28.51 6.35 11.41
C GLU A 82 -27.65 5.58 10.41
N ILE A 83 -26.50 6.16 10.03
CA ILE A 83 -25.54 5.53 9.13
C ILE A 83 -24.67 4.56 9.92
N LYS A 84 -24.74 3.28 9.56
CA LYS A 84 -23.88 2.21 10.08
C LYS A 84 -22.92 1.75 8.99
N ILE A 85 -21.63 1.72 9.31
CA ILE A 85 -20.60 1.13 8.47
C ILE A 85 -20.52 -0.37 8.76
N ARG A 86 -20.60 -1.19 7.72
CA ARG A 86 -20.45 -2.65 7.80
C ARG A 86 -19.37 -3.12 6.82
N THR A 87 -18.71 -4.22 7.15
CA THR A 87 -17.82 -4.91 6.21
C THR A 87 -18.63 -5.86 5.35
N ARG A 88 -18.44 -5.79 4.02
CA ARG A 88 -18.87 -6.83 3.08
C ARG A 88 -17.65 -7.63 2.66
N LYS A 89 -17.77 -8.97 2.68
CA LYS A 89 -16.80 -9.89 2.10
C LYS A 89 -17.38 -10.53 0.84
N SER A 90 -16.61 -10.55 -0.23
CA SER A 90 -16.94 -11.18 -1.50
C SER A 90 -15.84 -12.16 -1.90
N LYS A 91 -16.21 -13.31 -2.45
CA LYS A 91 -15.26 -14.18 -3.15
C LYS A 91 -15.09 -13.64 -4.56
N LEU A 92 -13.85 -13.58 -5.03
CA LEU A 92 -13.54 -13.15 -6.38
C LEU A 92 -13.17 -14.37 -7.23
N ASN A 93 -13.58 -14.34 -8.48
CA ASN A 93 -13.21 -15.31 -9.50
C ASN A 93 -12.53 -14.55 -10.65
N SER A 94 -11.71 -15.24 -11.42
CA SER A 94 -11.16 -14.72 -12.67
C SER A 94 -11.35 -15.75 -13.78
N LEU A 95 -11.36 -15.28 -15.02
CA LEU A 95 -11.33 -16.15 -16.20
C LEU A 95 -9.95 -16.76 -16.42
N LYS A 96 -8.89 -16.12 -15.89
CA LYS A 96 -7.52 -16.63 -15.96
C LYS A 96 -7.26 -17.65 -14.86
N ASN A 97 -6.29 -18.51 -15.11
CA ASN A 97 -5.70 -19.37 -14.10
C ASN A 97 -5.07 -18.51 -12.98
N PHE A 98 -5.34 -18.86 -11.72
CA PHE A 98 -4.87 -18.08 -10.57
C PHE A 98 -3.34 -18.14 -10.37
N GLU A 99 -2.69 -19.24 -10.68
CA GLU A 99 -1.23 -19.33 -10.65
C GLU A 99 -0.59 -18.39 -11.69
N LEU A 100 -1.19 -18.28 -12.88
CA LEU A 100 -0.77 -17.30 -13.88
C LEU A 100 -0.94 -15.87 -13.36
N ILE A 101 -2.07 -15.55 -12.72
CA ILE A 101 -2.27 -14.22 -12.10
C ILE A 101 -1.22 -13.96 -11.03
N TRP A 102 -0.86 -14.96 -10.22
CA TRP A 102 0.19 -14.81 -9.22
C TRP A 102 1.54 -14.47 -9.85
N MET A 103 1.93 -15.17 -10.92
CA MET A 103 3.15 -14.83 -11.68
C MET A 103 3.08 -13.41 -12.23
N GLN A 104 1.95 -13.00 -12.82
CA GLN A 104 1.75 -11.64 -13.32
C GLN A 104 1.84 -10.59 -12.21
N ILE A 105 1.42 -10.89 -10.98
CA ILE A 105 1.62 -10.01 -9.82
C ILE A 105 3.11 -9.88 -9.49
N LEU A 106 3.87 -10.98 -9.51
CA LEU A 106 5.30 -10.95 -9.25
C LEU A 106 6.07 -10.17 -10.34
N ASP A 107 5.63 -10.26 -11.59
CA ASP A 107 6.21 -9.53 -12.73
C ASP A 107 6.05 -8.00 -12.60
N THR A 108 5.17 -7.50 -11.72
CA THR A 108 5.06 -6.05 -11.41
C THR A 108 6.14 -5.55 -10.43
N ASP A 109 7.10 -6.39 -10.07
CA ASP A 109 8.17 -6.09 -9.12
C ASP A 109 7.70 -5.65 -7.71
N ILE A 110 6.42 -5.82 -7.37
CA ILE A 110 5.82 -5.37 -6.10
C ILE A 110 6.56 -5.90 -4.87
N ILE A 111 7.16 -7.08 -4.96
CA ILE A 111 7.95 -7.71 -3.89
C ILE A 111 9.33 -7.05 -3.69
N HIS A 112 9.76 -6.21 -4.64
CA HIS A 112 11.03 -5.50 -4.63
C HIS A 112 10.86 -3.98 -4.58
N LEU A 113 9.64 -3.47 -4.79
CA LEU A 113 9.38 -2.03 -4.76
C LEU A 113 9.81 -1.41 -3.43
N PRO A 114 10.54 -0.28 -3.48
CA PRO A 114 11.02 0.37 -2.27
C PRO A 114 9.89 1.12 -1.56
N LYS A 115 10.10 1.47 -0.29
CA LYS A 115 9.23 2.41 0.42
C LYS A 115 9.26 3.79 -0.23
N TRP A 116 8.18 4.57 -0.06
CA TRP A 116 8.00 5.87 -0.69
C TRP A 116 9.19 6.82 -0.49
N GLU A 117 9.73 6.86 0.72
CA GLU A 117 10.81 7.76 1.13
C GLU A 117 12.09 7.52 0.32
N ALA A 118 12.32 6.29 -0.14
CA ALA A 118 13.54 5.93 -0.86
C ALA A 118 13.57 6.48 -2.29
N PHE A 119 12.41 6.73 -2.91
CA PHE A 119 12.33 7.26 -4.28
C PHE A 119 11.64 8.64 -4.36
N GLU A 120 11.23 9.21 -3.23
CA GLU A 120 10.57 10.53 -3.18
C GLU A 120 11.40 11.64 -3.86
N TYR A 121 12.72 11.51 -3.89
CA TYR A 121 13.61 12.44 -4.60
C TYR A 121 13.35 12.50 -6.12
N LYS A 122 12.80 11.43 -6.73
CA LYS A 122 12.38 11.39 -8.14
C LYS A 122 11.10 12.21 -8.38
N LEU A 123 10.31 12.46 -7.32
CA LEU A 123 9.04 13.20 -7.35
C LEU A 123 9.23 14.70 -7.09
N LYS A 124 10.45 15.20 -7.23
CA LYS A 124 10.82 16.59 -6.95
C LYS A 124 11.13 17.29 -8.27
N LYS A 125 10.35 18.33 -8.61
CA LYS A 125 10.67 19.18 -9.75
C LYS A 125 11.84 20.08 -9.34
N LYS A 126 13.03 19.77 -9.85
CA LYS A 126 14.21 20.61 -9.69
C LYS A 126 14.00 21.86 -10.55
N ASN A 127 13.65 22.98 -9.93
CA ASN A 127 13.38 24.21 -10.67
C ASN A 127 14.65 24.82 -11.27
N LYS A 128 15.85 24.34 -10.85
CA LYS A 128 17.18 24.83 -11.25
C LYS A 128 17.29 26.37 -11.15
N LYS A 129 16.49 26.96 -10.26
CA LYS A 129 16.56 28.36 -9.87
C LYS A 129 17.39 28.41 -8.60
N TYR A 130 18.47 29.18 -8.67
CA TYR A 130 19.43 29.34 -7.60
C TYR A 130 19.22 30.72 -6.97
N GLU A 131 19.03 30.75 -5.66
CA GLU A 131 18.81 31.96 -4.86
C GLU A 131 19.85 32.03 -3.76
N ILE A 132 20.19 33.24 -3.30
CA ILE A 132 21.11 33.45 -2.18
C ILE A 132 20.28 33.77 -0.94
N GLU A 133 20.25 32.85 0.02
CA GLU A 133 19.66 33.04 1.35
C GLU A 133 20.76 32.91 2.40
N ASP A 134 20.89 33.89 3.30
CA ASP A 134 21.91 33.94 4.36
C ASP A 134 23.35 33.63 3.87
N GLY A 135 23.71 34.18 2.70
CA GLY A 135 25.03 33.99 2.09
C GLY A 135 25.28 32.59 1.51
N LYS A 136 24.27 31.72 1.44
CA LYS A 136 24.34 30.39 0.84
C LYS A 136 23.52 30.33 -0.45
N ILE A 137 24.06 29.65 -1.46
CA ILE A 137 23.33 29.36 -2.69
C ILE A 137 22.41 28.15 -2.42
N ILE A 138 21.10 28.36 -2.56
CA ILE A 138 20.09 27.32 -2.41
C ILE A 138 19.35 27.11 -3.75
N SER A 139 18.92 25.88 -4.01
CA SER A 139 18.08 25.55 -5.18
C SER A 139 16.65 25.31 -4.73
N SER A 140 15.69 26.02 -5.32
CA SER A 140 14.28 25.77 -5.03
C SER A 140 13.80 24.47 -5.68
N THR A 141 13.01 23.70 -4.93
CA THR A 141 12.39 22.45 -5.37
C THR A 141 10.89 22.55 -5.10
N SER A 142 10.07 22.12 -6.05
CA SER A 142 8.61 22.05 -5.86
C SER A 142 8.11 20.60 -5.99
N VAL A 143 7.10 20.29 -5.19
CA VAL A 143 6.39 19.00 -5.21
C VAL A 143 4.93 19.28 -5.45
N SER A 144 4.32 18.60 -6.43
CA SER A 144 2.86 18.65 -6.60
C SER A 144 2.23 17.74 -5.55
N ARG A 145 1.45 18.28 -4.62
CA ARG A 145 0.62 17.48 -3.71
C ARG A 145 -0.80 17.41 -4.26
N SER A 146 -1.27 16.21 -4.59
CA SER A 146 -2.69 15.98 -4.85
C SER A 146 -3.41 15.83 -3.52
N LEU A 147 -4.46 16.64 -3.31
CA LEU A 147 -5.33 16.58 -2.12
C LEU A 147 -6.44 15.52 -2.25
N ASP A 148 -6.74 15.12 -3.47
CA ASP A 148 -7.74 14.09 -3.78
C ASP A 148 -7.03 12.83 -4.32
N GLY A 149 -7.57 11.67 -3.96
CA GLY A 149 -7.09 10.36 -4.40
C GLY A 149 -7.20 9.24 -3.36
N SER A 150 -6.44 8.18 -3.59
CA SER A 150 -6.40 6.99 -2.74
C SER A 150 -4.97 6.67 -2.33
N SER A 151 -4.79 6.35 -1.05
CA SER A 151 -3.58 5.72 -0.54
C SER A 151 -3.74 4.21 -0.60
N TYR A 152 -2.64 3.53 -0.94
CA TYR A 152 -2.58 2.09 -0.99
C TYR A 152 -1.53 1.60 -0.02
N TYR A 153 -1.88 0.56 0.72
CA TYR A 153 -0.94 -0.20 1.52
C TYR A 153 -0.90 -1.63 0.99
N VAL A 154 0.31 -2.14 0.72
CA VAL A 154 0.51 -3.47 0.16
C VAL A 154 1.42 -4.28 1.06
N LYS A 155 0.99 -5.50 1.38
CA LYS A 155 1.81 -6.52 2.03
C LYS A 155 1.83 -7.75 1.12
N ILE A 156 3.02 -8.19 0.72
CA ILE A 156 3.19 -9.38 -0.12
C ILE A 156 4.19 -10.34 0.52
N LYS A 157 3.93 -11.64 0.37
CA LYS A 157 4.83 -12.73 0.74
C LYS A 157 4.85 -13.78 -0.35
N ASN A 158 6.05 -14.20 -0.73
CA ASN A 158 6.31 -15.30 -1.64
C ASN A 158 7.36 -16.23 -1.01
N GLY A 159 6.87 -17.17 -0.18
CA GLY A 159 7.72 -18.05 0.61
C GLY A 159 8.54 -17.28 1.65
N LYS A 160 9.84 -17.13 1.40
CA LYS A 160 10.79 -16.42 2.28
C LYS A 160 10.94 -14.93 1.95
N GLN A 161 10.54 -14.52 0.75
CA GLN A 161 10.56 -13.11 0.36
C GLN A 161 9.28 -12.44 0.83
N GLU A 162 9.40 -11.24 1.37
CA GLU A 162 8.26 -10.42 1.77
C GLU A 162 8.57 -8.95 1.56
N ASN A 163 7.52 -8.17 1.30
CA ASN A 163 7.63 -6.73 1.18
C ASN A 163 6.38 -6.04 1.74
N GLU A 164 6.57 -4.81 2.19
CA GLU A 164 5.54 -3.98 2.79
C GLU A 164 5.77 -2.52 2.40
N ILE A 165 4.82 -1.95 1.66
CA ILE A 165 4.90 -0.58 1.14
C ILE A 165 3.58 0.16 1.31
N GLU A 166 3.68 1.49 1.44
CA GLU A 166 2.53 2.39 1.47
C GLU A 166 2.74 3.54 0.50
N TYR A 167 1.92 3.62 -0.54
CA TYR A 167 2.01 4.65 -1.59
C TYR A 167 0.76 5.52 -1.56
N SER A 168 0.95 6.83 -1.40
CA SER A 168 -0.15 7.80 -1.41
C SER A 168 -0.34 8.39 -2.79
N ASN A 169 -1.54 8.24 -3.35
CA ASN A 169 -1.94 8.78 -4.65
C ASN A 169 -1.02 8.40 -5.83
N PRO A 170 -0.55 7.13 -5.96
CA PRO A 170 0.45 6.75 -6.97
C PRO A 170 0.00 7.05 -8.40
N GLU A 171 -1.29 6.86 -8.72
CA GLU A 171 -1.85 7.15 -10.04
C GLU A 171 -1.80 8.65 -10.39
N SER A 172 -2.01 9.53 -9.40
CA SER A 172 -1.91 10.99 -9.57
C SER A 172 -0.47 11.43 -9.72
N TYR A 173 0.45 10.86 -8.92
CA TYR A 173 1.88 11.14 -9.06
C TYR A 173 2.41 10.67 -10.42
N LEU A 174 1.95 9.53 -10.94
CA LEU A 174 2.40 9.03 -12.24
C LEU A 174 2.02 9.97 -13.40
N LYS A 175 0.88 10.65 -13.33
CA LYS A 175 0.51 11.67 -14.34
C LYS A 175 1.52 12.81 -14.40
N THR A 176 2.08 13.21 -13.26
CA THR A 176 3.08 14.29 -13.17
C THR A 176 4.51 13.78 -13.43
N TYR A 177 4.81 12.56 -13.01
CA TYR A 177 6.13 11.94 -13.06
C TYR A 177 6.06 10.60 -13.82
N PRO A 178 5.80 10.60 -15.15
CA PRO A 178 5.46 9.41 -15.92
C PRO A 178 6.62 8.42 -16.11
N ASN A 179 7.85 8.82 -15.80
CA ASN A 179 9.06 8.02 -15.98
C ASN A 179 9.60 7.47 -14.65
N VAL A 180 8.80 7.46 -13.58
CA VAL A 180 9.21 6.92 -12.28
C VAL A 180 8.82 5.46 -12.22
N ASP A 181 9.81 4.57 -12.35
CA ASP A 181 9.64 3.12 -12.45
C ASP A 181 8.78 2.55 -11.33
N GLU A 182 8.95 3.04 -10.09
CA GLU A 182 8.17 2.59 -8.93
C GLU A 182 6.66 2.86 -9.10
N LEU A 183 6.31 4.00 -9.69
CA LEU A 183 4.91 4.36 -9.94
C LEU A 183 4.32 3.61 -11.14
N ILE A 184 5.14 3.33 -12.16
CA ILE A 184 4.76 2.52 -13.33
C ILE A 184 4.44 1.10 -12.87
N SER A 185 5.38 0.47 -12.16
CA SER A 185 5.25 -0.90 -11.62
C SER A 185 4.03 -1.02 -10.71
N PHE A 186 3.82 -0.04 -9.82
CA PHE A 186 2.63 -0.02 -8.97
C PHE A 186 1.32 0.13 -9.77
N LYS A 187 1.33 0.94 -10.84
CA LYS A 187 0.17 1.06 -11.73
C LYS A 187 -0.13 -0.25 -12.45
N GLU A 188 0.88 -0.98 -12.91
CA GLU A 188 0.70 -2.28 -13.56
C GLU A 188 0.00 -3.28 -12.63
N LEU A 189 0.37 -3.31 -11.34
CA LEU A 189 -0.35 -4.07 -10.33
C LEU A 189 -1.81 -3.64 -10.25
N LEU A 190 -2.09 -2.34 -10.11
CA LEU A 190 -3.47 -1.85 -10.00
C LEU A 190 -4.30 -2.19 -11.24
N ASP A 191 -3.74 -2.05 -12.44
CA ASP A 191 -4.40 -2.39 -13.69
C ASP A 191 -4.69 -3.89 -13.77
N LEU A 192 -3.74 -4.74 -13.40
CA LEU A 192 -3.93 -6.19 -13.34
C LEU A 192 -5.13 -6.54 -12.44
N LEU A 193 -5.17 -5.98 -11.22
CA LEU A 193 -6.25 -6.23 -10.26
C LEU A 193 -7.61 -5.71 -10.75
N LYS A 194 -7.64 -4.50 -11.32
CA LYS A 194 -8.85 -3.92 -11.93
C LYS A 194 -9.36 -4.78 -13.08
N ASN A 195 -8.45 -5.27 -13.93
CA ASN A 195 -8.82 -6.01 -15.14
C ASN A 195 -9.29 -7.44 -14.83
N ASP A 196 -8.56 -8.16 -13.98
CA ASP A 196 -8.80 -9.59 -13.76
C ASP A 196 -9.85 -9.87 -12.67
N PHE A 197 -10.04 -8.96 -11.72
CA PHE A 197 -10.99 -9.13 -10.61
C PHE A 197 -12.10 -8.09 -10.57
N LYS A 198 -12.07 -7.07 -11.43
CA LYS A 198 -13.09 -6.01 -11.50
C LYS A 198 -13.28 -5.27 -10.16
N ILE A 199 -12.18 -5.02 -9.46
CA ILE A 199 -12.13 -4.27 -8.19
C ILE A 199 -11.46 -2.90 -8.38
N PHE A 200 -11.52 -2.04 -7.37
CA PHE A 200 -10.92 -0.69 -7.40
C PHE A 200 -11.37 0.21 -8.57
N ILE A 201 -12.57 -0.02 -9.12
CA ILE A 201 -13.10 0.68 -10.31
C ILE A 201 -13.62 2.09 -9.97
N LYS A 202 -13.92 2.36 -8.69
CA LYS A 202 -14.43 3.64 -8.21
C LYS A 202 -13.34 4.67 -7.97
#